data_AF-A0A5C3QF95-F1
#
_entry.id   AF-A0A5C3QF95-F1
#
_cell.length_a   1.000
_cell.length_b   1.000
_cell.length_c   1.000
_cell.angle_alpha   90.00
_cell.angle_beta   90.00
_cell.angle_gamma   90.00
#
_symmetry.space_group_name_H-M   'P 1'
#
loop_
_entity.id
_entity.type
_entity.pdbx_description
1 polymer ?
#
loop_
_entity_poly.entity_id
_entity_poly.type
_entity_poly.pdbx_seq_one_letter_code
_entity_poly.pdbx_strand_id
1 'polypeptide(L)'
;MTTSNALTTFPLDDDLIHKVLCYSPTFKELESAILACKAIHASFTAHPRTVFLCVARTSLGPLRPALTVIRLETQLREFDRNEPPSTKGSQEVNDESLDGTDIRELAKLSVVVQQWEDMYSWRFKTAVFRVMVFHAVFKRNRFRGLRPSNGEDPDEELDLAADKQELLERDARNYLSQLSDRELMHVRKFFEFQSSVYYWLIRKLADSHLREVYRAGPRETFCPERVFDTLSRLRSMRAVSDVDMVVTDPSTILKKSLPTPDACNACGDGSEAELFNQSKWDYTRGYFTDLLGLVDTRKHYSSLLDLTTLRIPFQRGTFRHTAYSETSTLSSQAPSSSPESSASKYCTRTTITTQIFERYLGGTEHEESTPSGWICVSCLEEIIKSKLPWWISDWQKDPGQPKENCPYGVNCVN
;
A
#
# COMPACT_ATOMS: atom_id res chain seq x y z
N MET A 1 -11.70 -42.45 -38.17
CA MET A 1 -12.56 -41.41 -37.55
C MET A 1 -12.62 -41.67 -36.05
N THR A 2 -11.66 -41.13 -35.31
CA THR A 2 -11.62 -41.17 -33.85
C THR A 2 -12.47 -40.02 -33.33
N THR A 3 -13.56 -40.34 -32.63
CA THR A 3 -14.52 -39.39 -32.07
C THR A 3 -13.86 -38.53 -30.98
N SER A 4 -13.49 -37.29 -31.33
CA SER A 4 -12.91 -36.26 -30.45
C SER A 4 -13.97 -35.63 -29.51
N ASN A 5 -14.69 -36.44 -28.73
CA ASN A 5 -15.83 -35.96 -27.92
C ASN A 5 -15.69 -36.13 -26.39
N ALA A 6 -14.51 -36.47 -25.85
CA ALA A 6 -14.41 -36.85 -24.43
C ALA A 6 -13.48 -35.99 -23.53
N LEU A 7 -12.94 -34.86 -24.01
CA LEU A 7 -12.00 -34.04 -23.21
C LEU A 7 -12.64 -32.79 -22.59
N THR A 8 -13.96 -32.62 -22.65
CA THR A 8 -14.64 -31.43 -22.07
C THR A 8 -15.10 -31.63 -20.64
N THR A 9 -15.11 -32.86 -20.12
CA THR A 9 -15.47 -33.14 -18.73
C THR A 9 -14.23 -33.06 -17.84
N PHE A 10 -14.15 -31.98 -17.08
CA PHE A 10 -13.15 -31.82 -16.02
C PHE A 10 -13.38 -32.94 -14.99
N PRO A 11 -12.34 -33.71 -14.59
CA PRO A 11 -12.52 -34.94 -13.81
C PRO A 11 -12.85 -34.70 -12.32
N LEU A 12 -13.22 -33.48 -11.95
CA LEU A 12 -13.50 -33.06 -10.58
C LEU A 12 -14.95 -32.63 -10.46
N ASP A 13 -15.57 -33.03 -9.35
CA ASP A 13 -16.90 -32.61 -8.93
C ASP A 13 -16.97 -31.08 -8.78
N ASP A 14 -18.09 -30.47 -9.18
CA ASP A 14 -18.33 -29.03 -9.07
C ASP A 14 -18.17 -28.53 -7.62
N ASP A 15 -18.49 -29.36 -6.63
CA ASP A 15 -18.31 -29.06 -5.20
C ASP A 15 -16.82 -28.94 -4.80
N LEU A 16 -15.96 -29.77 -5.42
CA LEU A 16 -14.51 -29.70 -5.20
C LEU A 16 -13.92 -28.46 -5.85
N ILE A 17 -14.36 -28.15 -7.07
CA ILE A 17 -13.96 -26.92 -7.76
C ILE A 17 -14.38 -25.70 -6.94
N HIS A 18 -15.62 -25.69 -6.43
CA HIS A 18 -16.14 -24.63 -5.57
C HIS A 18 -15.27 -24.43 -4.33
N LYS A 19 -14.91 -25.52 -3.62
CA LYS A 19 -14.02 -25.45 -2.45
C LYS A 19 -12.65 -24.89 -2.82
N VAL A 20 -12.04 -25.35 -3.91
CA VAL A 20 -10.74 -24.85 -4.37
C VAL A 20 -10.79 -23.34 -4.64
N LEU A 21 -11.85 -22.86 -5.30
CA LEU A 21 -12.04 -21.43 -5.55
C LEU A 21 -12.21 -20.63 -4.26
N CYS A 22 -12.93 -21.17 -3.26
CA CYS A 22 -13.07 -20.55 -1.94
C CYS A 22 -11.74 -20.41 -1.16
N TYR A 23 -10.75 -21.24 -1.45
CA TYR A 23 -9.42 -21.17 -0.83
C TYR A 23 -8.40 -20.34 -1.63
N SER A 24 -8.82 -19.66 -2.70
CA SER A 24 -7.91 -18.75 -3.40
C SER A 24 -7.45 -17.61 -2.48
N PRO A 25 -6.13 -17.35 -2.37
CA PRO A 25 -5.59 -16.40 -1.40
C PRO A 25 -5.83 -14.95 -1.81
N THR A 26 -5.91 -14.67 -3.12
CA THR A 26 -6.13 -13.31 -3.65
C THR A 26 -7.19 -13.32 -4.76
N PHE A 27 -7.83 -12.17 -5.00
CA PHE A 27 -8.78 -12.03 -6.12
C PHE A 27 -8.11 -12.19 -7.49
N LYS A 28 -6.82 -11.88 -7.61
CA LYS A 28 -6.06 -12.06 -8.85
C LYS A 28 -5.86 -13.54 -9.18
N GLU A 29 -5.58 -14.35 -8.16
CA GLU A 29 -5.49 -15.81 -8.32
C GLU A 29 -6.84 -16.43 -8.62
N LEU A 30 -7.91 -15.96 -7.96
CA LEU A 30 -9.28 -16.34 -8.28
C LEU A 30 -9.62 -16.05 -9.75
N GLU A 31 -9.34 -14.82 -10.23
CA GLU A 31 -9.55 -14.43 -11.63
C GLU A 31 -8.77 -15.33 -12.59
N SER A 32 -7.49 -15.58 -12.28
CA SER A 32 -6.63 -16.47 -13.09
C SER A 32 -7.18 -17.90 -13.14
N ALA A 33 -7.70 -18.41 -12.01
CA ALA A 33 -8.31 -19.74 -11.93
C ALA A 33 -9.62 -19.82 -12.75
N ILE A 34 -10.48 -18.81 -12.65
CA ILE A 34 -11.72 -18.70 -13.43
C ILE A 34 -11.44 -18.70 -14.93
N LEU A 35 -10.38 -18.01 -15.36
CA LEU A 35 -9.99 -17.92 -16.77
C LEU A 35 -9.29 -19.18 -17.30
N ALA A 36 -8.81 -20.07 -16.42
CA ALA A 36 -8.02 -21.23 -16.83
C ALA A 36 -8.85 -22.28 -17.59
N CYS A 37 -10.11 -22.52 -17.22
CA CYS A 37 -10.97 -23.46 -17.94
C CYS A 37 -12.48 -23.20 -17.77
N LYS A 38 -13.28 -23.73 -18.71
CA LYS A 38 -14.75 -23.56 -18.73
C LYS A 38 -15.47 -24.20 -17.54
N ALA A 39 -14.95 -25.31 -17.01
CA ALA A 39 -15.55 -25.99 -15.86
C ALA A 39 -15.40 -25.16 -14.58
N ILE A 40 -14.21 -24.59 -14.35
CA ILE A 40 -13.96 -23.68 -13.22
C ILE A 40 -14.84 -22.44 -13.34
N HIS A 41 -14.92 -21.85 -14.54
CA HIS A 41 -15.83 -20.73 -14.80
C HIS A 41 -17.30 -21.08 -14.52
N ALA A 42 -17.76 -22.28 -14.91
CA ALA A 42 -19.12 -22.73 -14.67
C ALA A 42 -19.42 -22.89 -13.17
N SER A 43 -18.54 -23.55 -12.41
CA SER A 43 -18.65 -23.68 -10.95
C SER A 43 -18.64 -22.32 -10.25
N PHE A 44 -17.78 -21.39 -10.69
CA PHE A 44 -17.79 -20.01 -10.19
C PHE A 44 -19.12 -19.30 -10.49
N THR A 45 -19.65 -19.42 -11.71
CA THR A 45 -20.90 -18.78 -12.14
C THR A 45 -22.11 -19.30 -11.36
N ALA A 46 -22.08 -20.56 -10.93
CA ALA A 46 -23.10 -21.14 -10.07
C ALA A 46 -23.12 -20.50 -8.67
N HIS A 47 -21.94 -20.14 -8.13
CA HIS A 47 -21.81 -19.65 -6.74
C HIS A 47 -20.87 -18.44 -6.57
N PRO A 48 -21.03 -17.35 -7.35
CA PRO A 48 -20.02 -16.29 -7.38
C PRO A 48 -19.90 -15.57 -6.04
N ARG A 49 -21.03 -15.33 -5.36
CA ARG A 49 -21.08 -14.62 -4.07
C ARG A 49 -20.34 -15.38 -2.97
N THR A 50 -20.59 -16.68 -2.85
CA THR A 50 -19.96 -17.52 -1.83
C THR A 50 -18.45 -17.58 -2.05
N VAL A 51 -18.01 -17.74 -3.30
CA VAL A 51 -16.58 -17.74 -3.65
C VAL A 51 -15.94 -16.37 -3.32
N PHE A 52 -16.57 -15.27 -3.72
CA PHE A 52 -16.09 -13.92 -3.40
C PHE A 52 -15.97 -13.69 -1.89
N LEU A 53 -16.97 -14.12 -1.12
CA LEU A 53 -16.97 -14.02 0.34
C LEU A 53 -15.81 -14.78 0.98
N CYS A 54 -15.55 -16.00 0.51
CA CYS A 54 -14.45 -16.81 1.00
C CYS A 54 -13.10 -16.18 0.68
N VAL A 55 -12.88 -15.73 -0.57
CA VAL A 55 -11.63 -15.06 -0.97
C VAL A 55 -11.47 -13.71 -0.24
N ALA A 56 -12.55 -12.96 -0.04
CA ALA A 56 -12.52 -11.72 0.75
C ALA A 56 -12.12 -12.00 2.20
N ARG A 57 -12.67 -13.03 2.84
CA ARG A 57 -12.31 -13.42 4.21
C ARG A 57 -10.85 -13.86 4.31
N THR A 58 -10.36 -14.60 3.32
CA THR A 58 -8.97 -15.06 3.28
C THR A 58 -7.99 -13.89 3.10
N SER A 59 -8.31 -12.95 2.20
CA SER A 59 -7.41 -11.83 1.85
C SER A 59 -7.50 -10.62 2.79
N LEU A 60 -8.67 -10.35 3.38
CA LEU A 60 -8.91 -9.18 4.23
C LEU A 60 -9.01 -9.52 5.72
N GLY A 61 -9.18 -10.79 6.08
CA GLY A 61 -9.52 -11.22 7.42
C GLY A 61 -11.01 -11.03 7.73
N PRO A 62 -11.41 -10.58 8.93
CA PRO A 62 -12.82 -10.53 9.29
C PRO A 62 -13.60 -9.52 8.43
N LEU A 63 -14.57 -10.03 7.68
CA LEU A 63 -15.23 -9.28 6.60
C LEU A 63 -16.16 -8.16 7.08
N ARG A 64 -16.84 -8.38 8.21
CA ARG A 64 -17.90 -7.47 8.68
C ARG A 64 -17.39 -6.04 8.93
N PRO A 65 -16.21 -5.83 9.54
CA PRO A 65 -15.61 -4.50 9.61
C PRO A 65 -15.22 -3.89 8.26
N ALA A 66 -14.69 -4.68 7.32
CA ALA A 66 -14.35 -4.19 5.99
C ALA A 66 -15.61 -3.68 5.25
N LEU A 67 -16.70 -4.45 5.30
CA LEU A 67 -18.00 -4.05 4.74
C LEU A 67 -18.59 -2.82 5.41
N THR A 68 -18.45 -2.72 6.73
CA THR A 68 -18.91 -1.54 7.48
C THR A 68 -18.19 -0.29 6.99
N VAL A 69 -16.87 -0.35 6.78
CA VAL A 69 -16.07 0.77 6.27
C VAL A 69 -16.48 1.14 4.86
N ILE A 70 -16.63 0.16 3.96
CA ILE A 70 -17.03 0.38 2.56
C ILE A 70 -18.40 1.06 2.49
N ARG A 71 -19.40 0.53 3.21
CA ARG A 71 -20.76 1.08 3.18
C ARG A 71 -20.82 2.48 3.78
N LEU A 72 -20.09 2.74 4.86
CA LEU A 72 -19.97 4.09 5.43
C LEU A 72 -19.30 5.06 4.45
N GLU A 73 -18.27 4.62 3.72
CA GLU A 73 -17.63 5.47 2.71
C GLU A 73 -18.59 5.79 1.56
N THR A 74 -19.35 4.80 1.08
CA THR A 74 -20.38 5.00 0.04
C THR A 74 -21.44 6.00 0.49
N GLN A 75 -21.97 5.84 1.72
CA GLN A 75 -22.94 6.78 2.29
C GLN A 75 -22.39 8.20 2.41
N LEU A 76 -21.10 8.35 2.75
CA LEU A 76 -20.47 9.66 2.84
C LEU A 76 -20.31 10.31 1.46
N ARG A 77 -20.00 9.53 0.42
CA ARG A 77 -19.94 10.04 -0.96
C ARG A 77 -21.31 10.45 -1.49
N GLU A 78 -22.38 9.79 -1.04
CA GLU A 78 -23.76 10.18 -1.35
C GLU A 78 -24.16 11.48 -0.64
N PHE A 79 -23.73 11.67 0.61
CA PHE A 79 -24.01 12.89 1.38
C PHE A 79 -23.43 14.16 0.72
N ASP A 80 -22.24 14.06 0.12
CA ASP A 80 -21.61 15.19 -0.60
C ASP A 80 -22.37 15.59 -1.89
N ARG A 81 -23.30 14.76 -2.38
CA ARG A 81 -24.07 15.04 -3.60
C ARG A 81 -25.34 15.86 -3.37
N ASN A 82 -25.56 16.39 -2.17
CA ASN A 82 -26.72 17.21 -1.79
C ASN A 82 -28.09 16.52 -1.97
N GLU A 83 -28.15 15.20 -2.14
CA GLU A 83 -29.44 14.50 -2.11
C GLU A 83 -29.90 14.35 -0.65
N PRO A 84 -31.16 14.71 -0.33
CA PRO A 84 -31.68 14.56 1.02
C PRO A 84 -31.59 13.08 1.42
N PRO A 85 -31.10 12.78 2.64
CA PRO A 85 -30.85 11.41 3.05
C PRO A 85 -32.13 10.59 2.95
N SER A 86 -32.12 9.59 2.07
CA SER A 86 -33.20 8.62 1.98
C SER A 86 -33.38 7.98 3.35
N THR A 87 -34.55 8.17 3.96
CA THR A 87 -34.89 7.76 5.33
C THR A 87 -35.08 6.24 5.44
N LYS A 88 -34.16 5.45 4.88
CA LYS A 88 -34.08 4.02 5.14
C LYS A 88 -33.29 3.86 6.43
N GLY A 89 -34.01 3.55 7.51
CA GLY A 89 -33.46 3.36 8.85
C GLY A 89 -32.28 2.39 8.86
N SER A 90 -31.42 2.52 9.88
CA SER A 90 -30.21 1.75 10.10
C SER A 90 -30.50 0.25 10.13
N GLN A 91 -30.58 -0.36 8.94
CA GLN A 91 -30.74 -1.79 8.79
C GLN A 91 -29.43 -2.43 9.23
N GLU A 92 -29.51 -3.36 10.19
CA GLU A 92 -28.35 -4.13 10.63
C GLU A 92 -27.64 -4.71 9.41
N VAL A 93 -26.31 -4.57 9.39
CA VAL A 93 -25.45 -5.07 8.33
C VAL A 93 -25.60 -6.59 8.26
N ASN A 94 -26.52 -7.06 7.42
CA ASN A 94 -26.64 -8.47 7.09
C ASN A 94 -25.51 -8.82 6.11
N ASP A 95 -24.59 -9.67 6.57
CA ASP A 95 -23.45 -10.17 5.79
C ASP A 95 -23.89 -10.95 4.54
N GLU A 96 -25.15 -11.41 4.48
CA GLU A 96 -25.70 -12.18 3.35
C GLU A 96 -26.06 -11.31 2.13
N SER A 97 -26.26 -10.00 2.33
CA SER A 97 -26.62 -9.07 1.25
C SER A 97 -25.39 -8.31 0.77
N LEU A 98 -24.55 -8.96 -0.05
CA LEU A 98 -23.49 -8.28 -0.79
C LEU A 98 -24.02 -7.77 -2.13
N ASP A 99 -23.95 -6.46 -2.34
CA ASP A 99 -24.18 -5.89 -3.66
C ASP A 99 -22.91 -5.92 -4.53
N GLY A 100 -23.05 -5.62 -5.83
CA GLY A 100 -21.90 -5.59 -6.74
C GLY A 100 -20.90 -4.46 -6.44
N THR A 101 -21.31 -3.45 -5.68
CA THR A 101 -20.46 -2.33 -5.26
C THR A 101 -19.56 -2.78 -4.11
N ASP A 102 -20.12 -3.46 -3.11
CA ASP A 102 -19.41 -4.05 -1.98
C ASP A 102 -18.30 -4.98 -2.47
N ILE A 103 -18.60 -5.87 -3.43
CA ILE A 103 -17.62 -6.80 -4.00
C ILE A 103 -16.46 -6.04 -4.66
N ARG A 104 -16.76 -4.99 -5.44
CA ARG A 104 -15.75 -4.19 -6.13
C ARG A 104 -14.87 -3.43 -5.16
N GLU A 105 -15.44 -2.83 -4.12
CA GLU A 105 -14.69 -2.09 -3.12
C GLU A 105 -13.89 -3.02 -2.20
N LEU A 106 -14.40 -4.22 -1.88
CA LEU A 106 -13.63 -5.27 -1.18
C LEU A 106 -12.42 -5.71 -2.00
N ALA A 107 -12.59 -5.92 -3.31
CA ALA A 107 -11.48 -6.27 -4.19
C ALA A 107 -10.40 -5.16 -4.21
N LYS A 108 -10.79 -3.88 -4.28
CA LYS A 108 -9.84 -2.76 -4.18
C LYS A 108 -9.14 -2.71 -2.81
N LEU A 109 -9.90 -2.87 -1.73
CA LEU A 109 -9.35 -2.86 -0.38
C LEU A 109 -8.34 -3.99 -0.18
N SER A 110 -8.59 -5.16 -0.78
CA SER A 110 -7.68 -6.31 -0.68
C SER A 110 -6.32 -6.06 -1.31
N VAL A 111 -6.25 -5.28 -2.39
CA VAL A 111 -4.97 -4.90 -3.01
C VAL A 111 -4.18 -4.01 -2.06
N VAL A 112 -4.85 -3.06 -1.40
CA VAL A 112 -4.20 -2.18 -0.41
C VAL A 112 -3.74 -3.00 0.79
N VAL A 113 -4.61 -3.87 1.32
CA VAL A 113 -4.26 -4.74 2.44
C VAL A 113 -3.08 -5.63 2.06
N GLN A 114 -3.09 -6.29 0.90
CA GLN A 114 -1.99 -7.12 0.41
C GLN A 114 -0.66 -6.36 0.35
N GLN A 115 -0.65 -5.11 -0.16
CA GLN A 115 0.57 -4.29 -0.15
C GLN A 115 1.08 -4.02 1.27
N TRP A 116 0.16 -3.86 2.22
CA TRP A 116 0.53 -3.73 3.63
C TRP A 116 0.95 -5.08 4.23
N GLU A 117 0.35 -6.19 3.79
CA GLU A 117 0.73 -7.54 4.19
C GLU A 117 2.15 -7.89 3.75
N ASP A 118 2.50 -7.53 2.53
CA ASP A 118 3.83 -7.74 1.96
C ASP A 118 4.87 -6.87 2.70
N MET A 119 4.46 -5.72 3.22
CA MET A 119 5.31 -4.83 4.01
C MET A 119 5.42 -5.21 5.49
N TYR A 120 4.44 -5.91 6.09
CA TYR A 120 4.36 -6.10 7.54
C TYR A 120 3.92 -7.50 7.97
N SER A 121 4.55 -8.02 9.04
CA SER A 121 4.23 -9.35 9.59
C SER A 121 2.75 -9.51 10.00
N TRP A 122 2.24 -10.75 10.01
CA TRP A 122 0.86 -11.11 10.41
C TRP A 122 0.38 -10.49 11.75
N ARG A 123 1.32 -10.21 12.67
CA ARG A 123 1.03 -9.54 13.94
C ARG A 123 0.60 -8.09 13.76
N PHE A 124 1.17 -7.38 12.78
CA PHE A 124 0.78 -6.01 12.44
C PHE A 124 -0.63 -5.98 11.84
N LYS A 125 -0.98 -6.96 10.99
CA LYS A 125 -2.32 -7.10 10.40
C LYS A 125 -3.42 -7.17 11.47
N THR A 126 -3.20 -8.01 12.49
CA THR A 126 -4.14 -8.16 13.60
C THR A 126 -4.30 -6.87 14.40
N ALA A 127 -3.21 -6.12 14.58
CA ALA A 127 -3.22 -4.83 15.27
C ALA A 127 -3.98 -3.75 14.47
N VAL A 128 -3.63 -3.59 13.19
CA VAL A 128 -4.25 -2.64 12.25
C VAL A 128 -5.76 -2.87 12.19
N PHE A 129 -6.18 -4.13 11.99
CA PHE A 129 -7.59 -4.48 11.88
C PHE A 129 -8.37 -4.07 13.14
N ARG A 130 -7.83 -4.35 14.33
CA ARG A 130 -8.47 -4.00 15.61
C ARG A 130 -8.53 -2.50 15.82
N VAL A 131 -7.51 -1.77 15.37
CA VAL A 131 -7.48 -0.31 15.44
C VAL A 131 -8.47 0.30 14.45
N MET A 132 -8.64 -0.29 13.28
CA MET A 132 -9.68 0.10 12.33
C MET A 132 -11.08 -0.14 12.90
N VAL A 133 -11.35 -1.29 13.52
CA VAL A 133 -12.62 -1.57 14.21
C VAL A 133 -12.84 -0.56 15.33
N PHE A 134 -11.83 -0.33 16.17
CA PHE A 134 -11.88 0.66 17.23
C PHE A 134 -12.20 2.05 16.68
N HIS A 135 -11.52 2.49 15.61
CA HIS A 135 -11.82 3.77 14.97
C HIS A 135 -13.20 3.83 14.31
N ALA A 136 -13.67 2.75 13.69
CA ALA A 136 -15.00 2.69 13.09
C ALA A 136 -16.09 2.83 14.15
N VAL A 137 -15.95 2.13 15.28
CA VAL A 137 -16.90 2.15 16.39
C VAL A 137 -16.87 3.49 17.14
N PHE A 138 -15.67 4.05 17.38
CA PHE A 138 -15.52 5.18 18.30
C PHE A 138 -15.24 6.55 17.65
N LYS A 139 -14.74 6.65 16.41
CA LYS A 139 -14.34 7.95 15.82
C LYS A 139 -15.32 8.59 14.83
N ARG A 140 -16.24 7.88 14.16
CA ARG A 140 -16.90 8.47 12.97
C ARG A 140 -18.28 9.09 13.18
N ASN A 141 -19.08 8.61 14.15
CA ASN A 141 -20.49 9.04 14.24
C ASN A 141 -20.93 9.74 15.54
N ARG A 142 -20.12 9.78 16.61
CA ARG A 142 -20.55 10.42 17.87
C ARG A 142 -20.14 11.88 18.01
N PHE A 143 -19.07 12.36 17.37
CA PHE A 143 -18.59 13.75 17.57
C PHE A 143 -19.19 14.79 16.61
N ARG A 144 -19.92 14.39 15.57
CA ARG A 144 -20.56 15.35 14.64
C ARG A 144 -21.72 16.15 15.25
N GLY A 145 -22.24 15.72 16.42
CA GLY A 145 -23.30 16.42 17.15
C GLY A 145 -22.80 17.41 18.21
N LEU A 146 -21.49 17.72 18.27
CA LEU A 146 -20.93 18.77 19.14
C LEU A 146 -20.59 20.02 18.32
N ARG A 147 -21.38 20.29 17.28
CA ARG A 147 -21.28 21.57 16.61
C ARG A 147 -22.22 22.48 17.39
N PRO A 148 -21.73 23.60 17.96
CA PRO A 148 -22.58 24.52 18.72
C PRO A 148 -23.82 24.81 17.89
N SER A 149 -24.98 24.40 18.40
CA SER A 149 -26.24 24.85 17.84
C SER A 149 -26.25 26.35 18.11
N ASN A 150 -26.29 27.17 17.06
CA ASN A 150 -26.26 28.62 17.18
C ASN A 150 -27.52 29.09 17.92
N GLY A 151 -27.53 29.03 19.25
CA GLY A 151 -28.68 29.39 20.08
C GLY A 151 -28.78 28.72 21.46
N GLU A 152 -27.96 27.73 21.78
CA GLU A 152 -27.98 27.07 23.10
C GLU A 152 -26.92 27.66 24.05
N ASP A 153 -27.20 27.60 25.36
CA ASP A 153 -26.35 28.14 26.42
C ASP A 153 -25.00 27.41 26.44
N PRO A 154 -23.86 28.10 26.27
CA PRO A 154 -22.54 27.48 26.18
C PRO A 154 -22.16 26.64 27.41
N ASP A 155 -22.74 26.91 28.57
CA ASP A 155 -22.47 26.15 29.79
C ASP A 155 -23.15 24.76 29.75
N GLU A 156 -24.34 24.66 29.15
CA GLU A 156 -25.08 23.39 29.03
C GLU A 156 -24.44 22.46 27.97
N GLU A 157 -23.82 23.03 26.92
CA GLU A 157 -23.08 22.29 25.91
C GLU A 157 -21.78 21.65 26.48
N LEU A 158 -21.13 22.35 27.42
CA LEU A 158 -19.88 21.88 28.03
C LEU A 158 -20.10 20.62 28.90
N ASP A 159 -21.16 20.63 29.72
CA ASP A 159 -21.53 19.50 30.56
C ASP A 159 -21.95 18.28 29.73
N LEU A 160 -22.73 18.51 28.65
CA LEU A 160 -23.13 17.46 27.71
C LEU A 160 -21.92 16.86 26.97
N ALA A 161 -20.91 17.66 26.64
CA ALA A 161 -19.68 17.18 26.01
C ALA A 161 -18.86 16.30 26.97
N ALA A 162 -18.77 16.69 28.24
CA ALA A 162 -18.07 15.94 29.29
C ALA A 162 -18.73 14.56 29.54
N ASP A 163 -20.05 14.52 29.72
CA ASP A 163 -20.81 13.28 29.92
C ASP A 163 -20.66 12.31 28.74
N LYS A 164 -20.67 12.86 27.53
CA LYS A 164 -20.51 12.08 26.30
C LYS A 164 -19.09 11.54 26.14
N GLN A 165 -18.09 12.31 26.54
CA GLN A 165 -16.71 11.84 26.60
C GLN A 165 -16.57 10.71 27.63
N GLU A 166 -17.16 10.83 28.81
CA GLU A 166 -17.10 9.78 29.84
C GLU A 166 -17.75 8.48 29.36
N LEU A 167 -18.91 8.58 28.71
CA LEU A 167 -19.59 7.42 28.11
C LEU A 167 -18.73 6.74 27.04
N LEU A 168 -18.06 7.51 26.18
CA LEU A 168 -17.15 6.99 25.17
C LEU A 168 -15.94 6.29 25.78
N GLU A 169 -15.34 6.87 26.82
CA GLU A 169 -14.24 6.25 27.55
C GLU A 169 -14.66 4.96 28.25
N ARG A 170 -15.91 4.89 28.74
CA ARG A 170 -16.49 3.68 29.33
C ARG A 170 -16.69 2.58 28.29
N ASP A 171 -17.29 2.91 27.14
CA ASP A 171 -17.52 1.96 26.05
C ASP A 171 -16.19 1.47 25.44
N ALA A 172 -15.22 2.37 25.27
CA ALA A 172 -13.89 2.03 24.80
C ALA A 172 -13.16 1.09 25.77
N ARG A 173 -13.27 1.33 27.09
CA ARG A 173 -12.75 0.43 28.12
C ARG A 173 -13.41 -0.95 28.06
N ASN A 174 -14.72 -1.01 27.90
CA ASN A 174 -15.46 -2.27 27.79
C ASN A 174 -15.14 -3.05 26.52
N TYR A 175 -14.84 -2.38 25.41
CA TYR A 175 -14.39 -3.04 24.18
C TYR A 175 -12.96 -3.59 24.34
N LEU A 176 -12.04 -2.75 24.81
CA LEU A 176 -10.64 -3.14 24.97
C LEU A 176 -10.46 -4.22 26.04
N SER A 177 -11.34 -4.27 27.05
CA SER A 177 -11.31 -5.33 28.06
C SER A 177 -11.66 -6.72 27.50
N GLN A 178 -12.27 -6.80 26.31
CA GLN A 178 -12.52 -8.08 25.65
C GLN A 178 -11.28 -8.65 24.94
N LEU A 179 -10.24 -7.83 24.76
CA LEU A 179 -8.99 -8.25 24.13
C LEU A 179 -8.06 -8.89 25.17
N SER A 180 -7.31 -9.91 24.75
CA SER A 180 -6.24 -10.49 25.57
C SER A 180 -5.07 -9.51 25.71
N ASP A 181 -4.25 -9.67 26.74
CA ASP A 181 -3.13 -8.77 27.00
C ASP A 181 -2.13 -8.72 25.84
N ARG A 182 -1.88 -9.86 25.19
CA ARG A 182 -1.05 -9.95 23.99
C ARG A 182 -1.58 -9.08 22.85
N GLU A 183 -2.89 -9.06 22.67
CA GLU A 183 -3.54 -8.30 21.62
C GLU A 183 -3.60 -6.81 21.96
N LEU A 184 -3.84 -6.46 23.23
CA LEU A 184 -3.73 -5.08 23.72
C LEU A 184 -2.33 -4.52 23.48
N MET A 185 -1.29 -5.31 23.70
CA MET A 185 0.09 -4.91 23.40
C MET A 185 0.31 -4.67 21.91
N HIS A 186 -0.26 -5.49 21.03
CA HIS A 186 -0.17 -5.26 19.58
C HIS A 186 -0.90 -3.97 19.17
N VAL A 187 -2.10 -3.74 19.71
CA VAL A 187 -2.87 -2.51 19.44
C VAL A 187 -2.13 -1.28 19.94
N ARG A 188 -1.57 -1.34 21.16
CA ARG A 188 -0.73 -0.27 21.72
C ARG A 188 0.47 0.05 20.82
N LYS A 189 1.24 -0.97 20.41
CA LYS A 189 2.39 -0.78 19.51
C LYS A 189 2.01 -0.18 18.16
N PHE A 190 0.84 -0.54 17.64
CA PHE A 190 0.32 0.08 16.43
C PHE A 190 0.03 1.57 16.65
N PHE A 191 -0.62 1.94 17.75
CA PHE A 191 -0.85 3.35 18.08
C PHE A 191 0.46 4.11 18.28
N GLU A 192 1.43 3.54 18.99
CA GLU A 192 2.76 4.13 19.16
C GLU A 192 3.42 4.37 17.80
N PHE A 193 3.41 3.37 16.91
CA PHE A 193 3.92 3.51 15.54
C PHE A 193 3.18 4.60 14.75
N GLN A 194 1.85 4.62 14.80
CA GLN A 194 1.03 5.62 14.10
C GLN A 194 1.32 7.04 14.63
N SER A 195 1.38 7.20 15.96
CA SER A 195 1.76 8.44 16.63
C SER A 195 3.16 8.89 16.21
N SER A 196 4.14 7.98 16.14
CA SER A 196 5.50 8.27 15.67
C SER A 196 5.53 8.72 14.21
N VAL A 197 4.81 8.04 13.31
CA VAL A 197 4.70 8.43 11.89
C VAL A 197 4.05 9.80 11.75
N TYR A 198 2.98 10.05 12.50
CA TYR A 198 2.29 11.34 12.47
C TYR A 198 3.17 12.48 13.01
N TYR A 199 3.87 12.25 14.12
CA TYR A 199 4.83 13.22 14.67
C TYR A 199 5.97 13.51 13.69
N TRP A 200 6.55 12.47 13.08
CA TRP A 200 7.58 12.63 12.05
C TRP A 200 7.07 13.44 10.86
N LEU A 201 5.85 13.16 10.38
CA LEU A 201 5.22 13.87 9.28
C LEU A 201 5.01 15.36 9.63
N ILE A 202 4.45 15.67 10.80
CA ILE A 202 4.28 17.05 11.28
C ILE A 202 5.62 17.76 11.35
N ARG A 203 6.63 17.12 11.93
CA ARG A 203 7.97 17.70 12.05
C ARG A 203 8.57 18.00 10.67
N LYS A 204 8.47 17.07 9.72
CA LYS A 204 8.93 17.29 8.34
C LYS A 204 8.18 18.42 7.64
N LEU A 205 6.86 18.53 7.86
CA LEU A 205 6.05 19.64 7.33
C LEU A 205 6.40 21.00 7.98
N ALA A 206 6.73 21.00 9.27
CA ALA A 206 7.17 22.19 9.99
C ALA A 206 8.57 22.65 9.58
N ASP A 207 9.45 21.70 9.25
CA ASP A 207 10.79 21.93 8.73
C ASP A 207 10.76 22.41 7.26
N SER A 208 9.77 21.99 6.46
CA SER A 208 9.67 22.33 5.03
C SER A 208 9.08 23.72 4.72
N HIS A 209 9.24 24.71 5.61
CA HIS A 209 8.78 26.11 5.44
C HIS A 209 7.26 26.32 5.21
N LEU A 210 6.39 25.30 5.32
CA LEU A 210 4.92 25.44 5.21
C LEU A 210 4.26 26.01 6.48
N ARG A 211 4.96 26.89 7.21
CA ARG A 211 4.46 27.47 8.49
C ARG A 211 3.25 28.37 8.32
N GLU A 212 3.03 28.96 7.14
CA GLU A 212 1.94 29.93 6.96
C GLU A 212 0.58 29.28 6.64
N VAL A 213 0.55 28.01 6.21
CA VAL A 213 -0.70 27.37 5.73
C VAL A 213 -1.31 26.40 6.74
N TYR A 214 -0.53 25.90 7.70
CA TYR A 214 -1.00 24.92 8.68
C TYR A 214 -1.04 25.47 10.11
N ARG A 215 -2.12 26.18 10.46
CA ARG A 215 -2.54 26.30 11.87
C ARG A 215 -3.35 25.06 12.23
N ALA A 216 -2.71 24.09 12.87
CA ALA A 216 -3.43 23.01 13.53
C ALA A 216 -4.28 23.62 14.66
N GLY A 217 -5.58 23.82 14.42
CA GLY A 217 -6.51 24.21 15.47
C GLY A 217 -6.55 23.12 16.56
N PRO A 218 -6.90 23.47 17.80
CA PRO A 218 -7.03 22.51 18.89
C PRO A 218 -8.19 21.57 18.56
N ARG A 219 -7.88 20.43 17.92
CA ARG A 219 -8.82 19.32 17.86
C ARG A 219 -8.69 18.61 19.20
N GLU A 220 -9.70 18.78 20.05
CA GLU A 220 -9.95 17.89 21.19
C GLU A 220 -10.14 16.48 20.62
N THR A 221 -9.01 15.77 20.50
CA THR A 221 -8.96 14.43 19.95
C THR A 221 -9.03 13.49 21.12
N PHE A 222 -10.09 12.70 21.17
CA PHE A 222 -10.13 11.48 21.98
C PHE A 222 -8.79 10.76 21.83
N CYS A 223 -8.01 10.71 22.91
CA CYS A 223 -6.64 10.21 22.95
C CYS A 223 -6.67 8.76 23.44
N PRO A 224 -6.57 7.76 22.55
CA PRO A 224 -6.69 6.35 22.92
C PRO A 224 -5.62 5.92 23.95
N GLU A 225 -4.47 6.61 23.97
CA GLU A 225 -3.36 6.36 24.89
C GLU A 225 -3.80 6.45 26.36
N ARG A 226 -4.65 7.41 26.74
CA ARG A 226 -5.16 7.52 28.13
C ARG A 226 -6.00 6.32 28.56
N VAL A 227 -6.84 5.81 27.65
CA VAL A 227 -7.67 4.63 27.89
C VAL A 227 -6.79 3.38 28.00
N PHE A 228 -5.78 3.25 27.14
CA PHE A 228 -4.81 2.16 27.17
C PHE A 228 -3.95 2.17 28.44
N ASP A 229 -3.49 3.33 28.89
CA ASP A 229 -2.71 3.47 30.12
C ASP A 229 -3.52 3.09 31.36
N THR A 230 -4.79 3.49 31.39
CA THR A 230 -5.71 3.13 32.48
C THR A 230 -5.94 1.62 32.54
N LEU A 231 -6.21 0.98 31.40
CA LEU A 231 -6.40 -0.48 31.33
C LEU A 231 -5.10 -1.25 31.64
N SER A 232 -3.95 -0.75 31.17
CA SER A 232 -2.66 -1.36 31.46
C SER A 232 -2.36 -1.37 32.95
N ARG A 233 -2.67 -0.26 33.66
CA ARG A 233 -2.55 -0.17 35.12
C ARG A 233 -3.52 -1.10 35.85
N LEU A 234 -4.79 -1.11 35.45
CA LEU A 234 -5.83 -1.96 36.06
C LEU A 234 -5.51 -3.46 35.93
N ARG A 235 -4.94 -3.87 34.80
CA ARG A 235 -4.58 -5.27 34.55
C ARG A 235 -3.19 -5.65 35.06
N SER A 236 -2.48 -4.73 35.70
CA SER A 236 -1.07 -4.94 36.08
C SER A 236 -0.22 -5.42 34.89
N MET A 237 -0.55 -4.96 33.67
CA MET A 237 0.21 -5.29 32.48
C MET A 237 1.62 -4.73 32.64
N ARG A 238 2.60 -5.60 32.84
CA ARG A 238 3.99 -5.19 32.75
C ARG A 238 4.29 -4.90 31.29
N ALA A 239 4.96 -3.79 31.03
CA ALA A 239 5.61 -3.60 29.73
C ALA A 239 6.41 -4.88 29.46
N VAL A 240 6.12 -5.53 28.34
CA VAL A 240 6.90 -6.68 27.90
C VAL A 240 8.32 -6.16 27.70
N SER A 241 9.16 -6.38 28.71
CA SER A 241 10.59 -6.09 28.74
C SER A 241 11.35 -7.13 27.93
N ASP A 242 10.72 -7.56 26.84
CA ASP A 242 11.43 -8.24 25.79
C ASP A 242 12.27 -7.15 25.12
N VAL A 243 13.59 -7.24 25.30
CA VAL A 243 14.57 -6.29 24.77
C VAL A 243 14.47 -6.22 23.23
N ASP A 244 13.80 -7.20 22.62
CA ASP A 244 13.48 -7.24 21.19
C ASP A 244 12.25 -6.41 20.78
N MET A 245 11.55 -5.84 21.75
CA MET A 245 10.21 -5.28 21.57
C MET A 245 10.09 -3.78 21.93
N VAL A 246 11.12 -3.17 22.51
CA VAL A 246 11.21 -1.72 22.73
C VAL A 246 11.74 -1.07 21.45
N VAL A 247 10.88 -0.36 20.72
CA VAL A 247 11.26 0.38 19.52
C VAL A 247 11.67 1.78 19.97
N THR A 248 12.96 1.95 20.32
CA THR A 248 13.53 3.29 20.58
C THR A 248 13.70 4.09 19.29
N ASP A 249 13.86 3.40 18.15
CA ASP A 249 13.96 3.97 16.80
C ASP A 249 13.36 2.97 15.78
N PRO A 250 12.38 3.35 14.94
CA PRO A 250 11.81 2.50 13.89
C PRO A 250 12.84 1.82 12.96
N SER A 251 14.03 2.41 12.80
CA SER A 251 15.13 1.83 12.01
C SER A 251 15.63 0.48 12.59
N THR A 252 15.49 0.26 13.91
CA THR A 252 15.99 -0.94 14.61
C THR A 252 15.21 -2.22 14.27
N ILE A 253 13.95 -2.11 13.82
CA ILE A 253 13.13 -3.26 13.40
C ILE A 253 13.66 -3.87 12.09
N LEU A 254 14.17 -3.01 11.19
CA LEU A 254 14.78 -3.43 9.93
C LEU A 254 16.20 -4.01 10.13
N LYS A 255 16.88 -3.65 11.22
CA LYS A 255 18.21 -4.17 11.61
C LYS A 255 18.16 -5.60 12.16
N LYS A 256 17.08 -6.01 12.84
CA LYS A 256 16.98 -7.35 13.48
C LYS A 256 16.55 -8.51 12.57
N SER A 257 15.98 -8.23 11.41
CA SER A 257 15.31 -9.26 10.58
C SER A 257 16.14 -9.80 9.42
N LEU A 258 17.31 -9.21 9.14
CA LEU A 258 18.22 -9.66 8.09
C LEU A 258 19.67 -9.47 8.58
N PRO A 259 20.60 -10.40 8.30
CA PRO A 259 22.02 -10.17 8.54
C PRO A 259 22.47 -9.03 7.61
N THR A 260 22.44 -7.80 8.11
CA THR A 260 23.14 -6.68 7.52
C THR A 260 24.61 -6.85 7.84
N PRO A 261 25.51 -6.86 6.85
CA PRO A 261 26.94 -6.90 7.11
C PRO A 261 27.34 -5.64 7.88
N ASP A 262 28.47 -5.74 8.55
CA ASP A 262 28.96 -4.70 9.43
C ASP A 262 29.55 -3.50 8.67
N ALA A 263 29.66 -3.54 7.33
CA ALA A 263 30.28 -2.48 6.55
C ALA A 263 29.69 -2.28 5.15
N CYS A 264 29.80 -1.06 4.66
CA CYS A 264 29.50 -0.69 3.28
C CYS A 264 30.57 -1.24 2.33
N ASN A 265 30.17 -1.95 1.27
CA ASN A 265 31.09 -2.50 0.27
C ASN A 265 31.85 -1.43 -0.51
N ALA A 266 31.32 -0.21 -0.62
CA ALA A 266 31.92 0.86 -1.41
C ALA A 266 32.99 1.65 -0.63
N CYS A 267 32.72 2.02 0.63
CA CYS A 267 33.64 2.83 1.43
C CYS A 267 34.31 2.09 2.59
N GLY A 268 33.90 0.84 2.86
CA GLY A 268 34.37 0.07 4.02
C GLY A 268 33.87 0.59 5.37
N ASP A 269 33.07 1.66 5.39
CA ASP A 269 32.57 2.24 6.64
C ASP A 269 31.57 1.27 7.28
N GLY A 270 31.89 0.90 8.52
CA GLY A 270 31.05 0.09 9.40
C GLY A 270 30.33 0.88 10.48
N SER A 271 30.25 2.20 10.32
CA SER A 271 29.32 3.00 11.12
C SER A 271 27.90 2.43 11.00
N GLU A 272 27.06 2.62 12.02
CA GLU A 272 25.67 2.12 12.09
C GLU A 272 24.72 2.66 11.00
N ALA A 273 25.27 3.20 9.92
CA ALA A 273 24.61 3.67 8.72
C ALA A 273 23.69 2.58 8.16
N GLU A 274 22.53 3.03 7.68
CA GLU A 274 21.60 2.15 6.98
C GLU A 274 22.25 1.68 5.68
N LEU A 275 22.39 0.36 5.55
CA LEU A 275 22.91 -0.29 4.35
C LEU A 275 21.77 -0.83 3.49
N PHE A 276 21.93 -0.70 2.18
CA PHE A 276 20.96 -1.11 1.17
C PHE A 276 21.61 -2.11 0.21
N ASN A 277 20.84 -3.10 -0.26
CA ASN A 277 21.20 -3.98 -1.38
C ASN A 277 19.98 -4.12 -2.34
N GLN A 278 20.10 -4.86 -3.45
CA GLN A 278 19.04 -5.01 -4.47
C GLN A 278 17.65 -5.34 -3.91
N SER A 279 17.57 -6.13 -2.84
CA SER A 279 16.30 -6.47 -2.18
C SER A 279 15.64 -5.29 -1.46
N LYS A 280 16.38 -4.19 -1.25
CA LYS A 280 15.98 -3.00 -0.50
C LYS A 280 15.99 -1.71 -1.31
N TRP A 281 16.22 -1.74 -2.62
CA TRP A 281 16.21 -0.53 -3.47
C TRP A 281 14.92 0.28 -3.35
N ASP A 282 13.77 -0.38 -3.22
CA ASP A 282 12.49 0.31 -3.08
C ASP A 282 12.34 1.10 -1.76
N TYR A 283 13.02 0.67 -0.68
CA TYR A 283 13.01 1.39 0.61
C TYR A 283 13.80 2.69 0.58
N THR A 284 14.61 2.93 -0.46
CA THR A 284 15.30 4.20 -0.61
C THR A 284 14.34 5.35 -1.01
N ARG A 285 13.03 5.09 -1.10
CA ARG A 285 11.99 6.11 -1.32
C ARG A 285 11.98 7.11 -0.16
N GLY A 286 12.38 8.34 -0.45
CA GLY A 286 12.45 9.44 0.53
C GLY A 286 13.87 9.91 0.86
N TYR A 287 14.90 9.10 0.62
CA TYR A 287 16.31 9.52 0.80
C TYR A 287 16.80 10.40 -0.36
N PHE A 288 16.13 10.30 -1.49
CA PHE A 288 16.58 10.85 -2.77
C PHE A 288 15.58 11.86 -3.34
N THR A 289 14.90 12.64 -2.49
CA THR A 289 13.89 13.61 -2.93
C THR A 289 14.45 14.66 -3.88
N ASP A 290 15.74 14.97 -3.74
CA ASP A 290 16.42 16.03 -4.50
C ASP A 290 17.23 15.48 -5.69
N LEU A 291 17.21 14.17 -5.91
CA LEU A 291 18.08 13.54 -6.91
C LEU A 291 17.68 13.95 -8.33
N LEU A 292 16.38 14.12 -8.60
CA LEU A 292 15.90 14.70 -9.86
C LEU A 292 16.19 16.21 -9.95
N GLY A 293 16.10 16.95 -8.84
CA GLY A 293 16.47 18.36 -8.79
C GLY A 293 17.95 18.61 -9.07
N LEU A 294 18.82 17.64 -8.79
CA LEU A 294 20.24 17.70 -9.11
C LEU A 294 20.55 17.42 -10.59
N VAL A 295 19.68 16.69 -11.30
CA VAL A 295 19.78 16.55 -12.76
C VAL A 295 19.29 17.84 -13.44
N ASP A 296 18.25 18.48 -12.90
CA ASP A 296 17.74 19.79 -13.40
C ASP A 296 18.74 20.95 -13.24
N THR A 297 19.56 20.97 -12.18
CA THR A 297 20.42 22.12 -11.86
C THR A 297 21.74 22.17 -12.63
N ARG A 298 22.19 21.07 -13.23
CA ARG A 298 23.35 21.10 -14.14
C ARG A 298 22.90 21.66 -15.49
N LYS A 299 23.15 22.96 -15.71
CA LYS A 299 22.90 23.72 -16.96
C LYS A 299 23.36 23.03 -18.27
N HIS A 300 24.22 22.01 -18.21
CA HIS A 300 24.62 21.22 -19.38
C HIS A 300 23.60 20.19 -19.87
N TYR A 301 22.58 19.83 -19.06
CA TYR A 301 21.59 18.81 -19.43
C TYR A 301 20.19 19.39 -19.69
N SER A 302 19.94 20.64 -19.28
CA SER A 302 18.64 21.32 -19.39
C SER A 302 18.09 21.47 -20.81
N SER A 303 18.91 21.33 -21.85
CA SER A 303 18.44 21.41 -23.25
C SER A 303 18.15 20.05 -23.89
N LEU A 304 18.43 18.92 -23.22
CA LEU A 304 18.42 17.59 -23.83
C LEU A 304 17.51 16.56 -23.14
N LEU A 305 16.89 16.90 -22.02
CA LEU A 305 16.20 15.92 -21.17
C LEU A 305 14.87 16.45 -20.64
N ASP A 306 13.75 15.93 -21.18
CA ASP A 306 12.45 16.06 -20.52
C ASP A 306 12.33 15.03 -19.39
N LEU A 307 12.92 15.38 -18.24
CA LEU A 307 12.95 14.54 -17.03
C LEU A 307 11.57 14.31 -16.40
N THR A 308 10.51 14.98 -16.89
CA THR A 308 9.15 14.77 -16.38
C THR A 308 8.68 13.33 -16.57
N THR A 309 9.13 12.67 -17.64
CA THR A 309 8.85 11.27 -17.95
C THR A 309 9.47 10.30 -16.92
N LEU A 310 10.66 10.64 -16.40
CA LEU A 310 11.37 9.86 -15.38
C LEU A 310 10.93 10.19 -13.94
N ARG A 311 10.26 11.33 -13.74
CA ARG A 311 9.73 11.73 -12.43
C ARG A 311 8.70 10.75 -11.89
N ILE A 312 7.88 10.17 -12.77
CA ILE A 312 6.83 9.21 -12.41
C ILE A 312 7.43 7.91 -11.82
N PRO A 313 8.38 7.20 -12.46
CA PRO A 313 8.95 5.98 -11.89
C PRO A 313 9.73 6.24 -10.59
N PHE A 314 10.43 7.38 -10.45
CA PHE A 314 11.15 7.72 -9.21
C PHE A 314 10.24 8.13 -8.05
N GLN A 315 9.10 8.78 -8.30
CA GLN A 315 8.18 9.25 -7.23
C GLN A 315 7.05 8.25 -6.92
N ARG A 316 6.52 7.55 -7.93
CA ARG A 316 5.28 6.75 -7.82
C ARG A 316 5.46 5.25 -7.99
N GLY A 317 6.67 4.77 -8.30
CA GLY A 317 7.07 3.36 -8.19
C GLY A 317 6.85 2.48 -9.42
N THR A 318 6.03 2.86 -10.40
CA THR A 318 5.87 2.09 -11.64
C THR A 318 5.44 2.98 -12.81
N PHE A 319 5.97 2.70 -14.02
CA PHE A 319 5.53 3.28 -15.29
C PHE A 319 4.90 2.19 -16.17
N ARG A 320 3.63 2.34 -16.59
CA ARG A 320 2.94 1.35 -17.44
C ARG A 320 3.06 1.70 -18.91
N HIS A 321 3.47 0.74 -19.74
CA HIS A 321 3.35 0.83 -21.20
C HIS A 321 2.14 -0.03 -21.65
N THR A 322 1.05 0.60 -22.09
CA THR A 322 -0.06 -0.09 -22.75
C THR A 322 0.25 -0.19 -24.23
N ALA A 323 0.68 -1.36 -24.70
CA ALA A 323 0.66 -1.66 -26.13
C ALA A 323 -0.80 -1.94 -26.53
N TYR A 324 -1.36 -1.12 -27.41
CA TYR A 324 -2.67 -1.39 -28.03
C TYR A 324 -2.45 -2.42 -29.15
N SER A 325 -3.14 -3.56 -29.07
CA SER A 325 -3.17 -4.54 -30.16
C SER A 325 -4.39 -4.23 -31.03
N GLU A 326 -4.17 -3.67 -32.22
CA GLU A 326 -5.24 -3.50 -33.19
C GLU A 326 -5.58 -4.86 -33.82
N THR A 327 -6.82 -5.32 -33.60
CA THR A 327 -7.47 -6.32 -34.43
C THR A 327 -7.75 -5.74 -35.81
N SER A 328 -6.82 -5.94 -36.75
CA SER A 328 -7.08 -5.78 -38.19
C SER A 328 -7.29 -7.14 -38.83
N THR A 329 -8.48 -7.30 -39.41
CA THR A 329 -8.95 -8.46 -40.17
C THR A 329 -8.22 -8.62 -41.52
N LEU A 330 -7.76 -9.85 -41.79
CA LEU A 330 -7.51 -10.50 -43.09
C LEU A 330 -6.40 -9.97 -44.02
N SER A 331 -5.27 -10.68 -44.06
CA SER A 331 -4.80 -11.36 -45.28
C SER A 331 -3.68 -12.36 -44.95
N SER A 332 -3.82 -13.58 -45.47
CA SER A 332 -2.95 -14.74 -45.21
C SER A 332 -1.62 -14.67 -45.95
N GLN A 333 -0.50 -14.75 -45.23
CA GLN A 333 0.66 -15.59 -45.58
C GLN A 333 1.66 -15.62 -44.42
N ALA A 334 2.07 -16.83 -44.04
CA ALA A 334 3.09 -17.08 -43.01
C ALA A 334 4.49 -16.65 -43.49
N PRO A 335 5.35 -16.21 -42.56
CA PRO A 335 6.36 -17.15 -42.09
C PRO A 335 6.47 -17.19 -40.56
N SER A 336 6.83 -18.38 -40.09
CA SER A 336 7.06 -18.74 -38.70
C SER A 336 8.31 -18.05 -38.14
N SER A 337 8.11 -16.99 -37.37
CA SER A 337 8.95 -16.67 -36.22
C SER A 337 8.01 -16.24 -35.11
N SER A 338 8.01 -16.99 -34.02
CA SER A 338 7.30 -16.66 -32.79
C SER A 338 7.75 -15.27 -32.32
N PRO A 339 6.88 -14.25 -32.25
CA PRO A 339 7.24 -13.02 -31.60
C PRO A 339 7.38 -13.34 -30.11
N GLU A 340 8.61 -13.32 -29.60
CA GLU A 340 8.85 -13.24 -28.17
C GLU A 340 7.99 -12.09 -27.66
N SER A 341 7.05 -12.44 -26.78
CA SER A 341 6.23 -11.49 -26.04
C SER A 341 7.16 -10.45 -25.44
N SER A 342 7.18 -9.26 -26.03
CA SER A 342 7.91 -8.11 -25.52
C SER A 342 7.15 -7.63 -24.29
N ALA A 343 7.35 -8.35 -23.18
CA ALA A 343 6.88 -7.96 -21.87
C ALA A 343 7.29 -6.50 -21.68
N SER A 344 6.30 -5.62 -21.61
CA SER A 344 6.47 -4.19 -21.35
C SER A 344 7.49 -4.05 -20.22
N LYS A 345 8.71 -3.60 -20.54
CA LYS A 345 9.79 -3.49 -19.55
C LYS A 345 9.44 -2.30 -18.66
N TYR A 346 8.79 -2.60 -17.54
CA TYR A 346 8.49 -1.62 -16.51
C TYR A 346 9.82 -1.05 -16.00
N CYS A 347 10.03 0.23 -16.25
CA CYS A 347 11.15 0.96 -15.67
C CYS A 347 10.78 1.30 -14.22
N THR A 348 11.17 0.43 -13.29
CA THR A 348 11.04 0.70 -11.86
C THR A 348 12.34 1.27 -11.33
N ARG A 349 12.28 1.93 -10.18
CA ARG A 349 13.47 2.41 -9.48
C ARG A 349 14.50 1.29 -9.28
N THR A 350 14.04 0.14 -8.81
CA THR A 350 14.87 -1.05 -8.62
C THR A 350 15.56 -1.48 -9.92
N THR A 351 14.86 -1.44 -11.05
CA THR A 351 15.45 -1.72 -12.37
C THR A 351 16.50 -0.69 -12.76
N ILE A 352 16.24 0.61 -12.57
CA ILE A 352 17.19 1.69 -12.90
C ILE A 352 18.47 1.55 -12.06
N THR A 353 18.31 1.45 -10.74
CA THR A 353 19.45 1.28 -9.82
C THR A 353 20.23 0.02 -10.18
N THR A 354 19.56 -1.12 -10.39
CA THR A 354 20.24 -2.37 -10.80
C THR A 354 21.04 -2.19 -12.09
N GLN A 355 20.46 -1.56 -13.12
CA GLN A 355 21.16 -1.33 -14.39
C GLN A 355 22.35 -0.37 -14.26
N ILE A 356 22.27 0.63 -13.38
CA ILE A 356 23.40 1.50 -13.04
C ILE A 356 24.56 0.68 -12.49
N PHE A 357 24.27 -0.20 -11.53
CA PHE A 357 25.27 -1.09 -10.93
C PHE A 357 25.89 -2.06 -11.95
N GLU A 358 25.07 -2.68 -12.79
CA GLU A 358 25.52 -3.71 -13.73
C GLU A 358 26.32 -3.16 -14.92
N ARG A 359 26.06 -1.92 -15.36
CA ARG A 359 26.57 -1.43 -16.65
C ARG A 359 27.45 -0.18 -16.55
N TYR A 360 27.25 0.64 -15.52
CA TYR A 360 27.81 1.99 -15.49
C TYR A 360 28.89 2.20 -14.42
N LEU A 361 29.20 1.19 -13.60
CA LEU A 361 30.24 1.31 -12.56
C LEU A 361 31.67 1.12 -13.07
N GLY A 362 31.87 0.63 -14.29
CA GLY A 362 33.22 0.45 -14.85
C GLY A 362 34.04 1.75 -14.85
N GLY A 363 35.28 1.67 -14.39
CA GLY A 363 36.20 2.81 -14.34
C GLY A 363 35.93 3.82 -13.23
N THR A 364 35.18 3.45 -12.18
CA THR A 364 35.06 4.26 -10.95
C THR A 364 35.59 3.53 -9.74
N GLU A 365 35.78 4.27 -8.65
CA GLU A 365 36.11 3.71 -7.33
C GLU A 365 35.05 2.75 -6.76
N HIS A 366 33.93 2.57 -7.46
CA HIS A 366 32.84 1.68 -7.11
C HIS A 366 32.73 0.47 -8.04
N GLU A 367 33.72 0.21 -8.91
CA GLU A 367 33.68 -0.87 -9.90
C GLU A 367 33.47 -2.28 -9.26
N GLU A 368 33.94 -2.47 -8.04
CA GLU A 368 33.76 -3.73 -7.29
C GLU A 368 32.38 -3.85 -6.62
N SER A 369 31.58 -2.77 -6.61
CA SER A 369 30.25 -2.78 -5.99
C SER A 369 29.25 -3.51 -6.89
N THR A 370 28.59 -4.53 -6.34
CA THR A 370 27.56 -5.30 -7.05
C THR A 370 26.15 -4.91 -6.56
N PRO A 371 25.08 -5.15 -7.34
CA PRO A 371 23.71 -4.90 -6.88
C PRO A 371 23.36 -5.65 -5.58
N SER A 372 23.94 -6.83 -5.35
CA SER A 372 23.74 -7.63 -4.13
C SER A 372 24.60 -7.15 -2.96
N GLY A 373 25.62 -6.33 -3.21
CA GLY A 373 26.47 -5.71 -2.21
C GLY A 373 25.71 -4.71 -1.34
N TRP A 374 26.10 -4.63 -0.08
CA TRP A 374 25.49 -3.70 0.88
C TRP A 374 26.19 -2.36 0.82
N ILE A 375 25.43 -1.29 0.59
CA ILE A 375 25.97 0.05 0.32
C ILE A 375 25.22 1.05 1.19
N CYS A 376 25.97 1.95 1.83
CA CYS A 376 25.38 3.02 2.64
C CYS A 376 24.67 4.06 1.76
N VAL A 377 23.74 4.83 2.35
CA VAL A 377 22.99 5.88 1.62
C VAL A 377 23.92 6.83 0.87
N SER A 378 25.01 7.27 1.50
CA SER A 378 25.93 8.26 0.93
C SER A 378 26.62 7.75 -0.34
N CYS A 379 27.18 6.53 -0.30
CA CYS A 379 27.80 5.94 -1.50
C CYS A 379 26.77 5.65 -2.58
N LEU A 380 25.58 5.17 -2.20
CA LEU A 380 24.50 4.96 -3.16
C LEU A 380 24.09 6.28 -3.83
N GLU A 381 24.04 7.38 -3.08
CA GLU A 381 23.76 8.71 -3.60
C GLU A 381 24.79 9.18 -4.61
N GLU A 382 26.06 9.00 -4.30
CA GLU A 382 27.19 9.38 -5.17
C GLU A 382 27.22 8.54 -6.46
N ILE A 383 26.99 7.24 -6.36
CA ILE A 383 26.83 6.33 -7.50
C ILE A 383 25.70 6.79 -8.40
N ILE A 384 24.51 7.02 -7.84
CA ILE A 384 23.35 7.39 -8.65
C ILE A 384 23.56 8.78 -9.27
N LYS A 385 24.09 9.77 -8.55
CA LYS A 385 24.37 11.10 -9.11
C LYS A 385 25.39 11.06 -10.25
N SER A 386 26.44 10.25 -10.12
CA SER A 386 27.50 10.17 -11.12
C SER A 386 27.08 9.38 -12.36
N LYS A 387 26.24 8.35 -12.21
CA LYS A 387 25.90 7.40 -13.29
C LYS A 387 24.52 7.56 -13.89
N LEU A 388 23.57 8.18 -13.20
CA LEU A 388 22.22 8.40 -13.74
C LEU A 388 22.23 9.16 -15.07
N PRO A 389 23.02 10.23 -15.30
CA PRO A 389 23.04 10.90 -16.61
C PRO A 389 23.46 9.99 -17.78
N TRP A 390 24.39 9.08 -17.54
CA TRP A 390 24.85 8.11 -18.54
C TRP A 390 23.77 7.07 -18.84
N TRP A 391 23.14 6.55 -17.78
CA TRP A 391 22.01 5.64 -17.92
C TRP A 391 20.86 6.28 -18.71
N ILE A 392 20.51 7.55 -18.44
CA ILE A 392 19.44 8.22 -19.19
C ILE A 392 19.84 8.42 -20.65
N SER A 393 21.10 8.80 -20.92
CA SER A 393 21.59 8.98 -22.29
C SER A 393 21.46 7.70 -23.13
N ASP A 394 21.76 6.54 -22.55
CA ASP A 394 21.61 5.26 -23.25
C ASP A 394 20.17 4.79 -23.32
N TRP A 395 19.38 5.05 -22.27
CA TRP A 395 17.94 4.80 -22.30
C TRP A 395 17.26 5.59 -23.44
N GLN A 396 17.61 6.86 -23.66
CA GLN A 396 17.09 7.66 -24.77
C GLN A 396 17.53 7.16 -26.16
N LYS A 397 18.67 6.45 -26.25
CA LYS A 397 19.14 5.85 -27.53
C LYS A 397 18.47 4.51 -27.84
N ASP A 398 17.83 3.87 -26.85
CA ASP A 398 17.16 2.59 -27.05
C ASP A 398 15.97 2.78 -28.02
N PRO A 399 15.96 2.12 -29.20
CA PRO A 399 14.92 2.28 -30.21
C PRO A 399 13.52 1.87 -29.73
N GLY A 400 13.42 1.15 -28.60
CA GLY A 400 12.15 0.81 -27.95
C GLY A 400 11.56 1.91 -27.07
N GLN A 401 12.24 3.05 -26.87
CA GLN A 401 11.71 4.15 -26.06
C GLN A 401 10.92 5.16 -26.89
N PRO A 402 9.87 5.78 -26.32
CA PRO A 402 9.10 6.81 -26.98
C PRO A 402 10.00 8.02 -27.29
N LYS A 403 10.11 8.40 -28.57
CA LYS A 403 10.90 9.57 -29.00
C LYS A 403 10.21 10.86 -28.56
N GLU A 404 10.97 11.75 -27.92
CA GLU A 404 10.49 13.00 -27.32
C GLU A 404 9.87 14.01 -28.32
N ASN A 405 10.09 13.83 -29.63
CA ASN A 405 9.55 14.73 -30.67
C ASN A 405 8.32 14.21 -31.41
N CYS A 406 7.63 13.18 -30.90
CA CYS A 406 6.36 12.80 -31.49
C CYS A 406 5.25 13.76 -31.02
N PRO A 407 4.58 14.50 -31.93
CA PRO A 407 3.46 15.38 -31.56
C PRO A 407 2.27 14.61 -30.94
N TYR A 408 2.27 13.29 -31.05
CA TYR A 408 1.27 12.39 -30.46
C TYR A 408 1.72 11.79 -29.11
N GLY A 409 2.91 12.12 -28.61
CA GLY A 409 3.44 11.59 -27.35
C GLY A 409 3.46 10.05 -27.33
N VAL A 410 2.93 9.46 -26.26
CA VAL A 410 2.79 8.00 -26.07
C VAL A 410 1.91 7.29 -27.12
N ASN A 411 1.25 8.01 -28.02
CA ASN A 411 0.44 7.46 -29.10
C ASN A 411 1.19 7.34 -30.44
N CYS A 412 2.51 7.52 -30.44
CA CYS A 412 3.31 7.35 -31.65
C CYS A 412 3.40 5.86 -32.04
N VAL A 413 2.70 5.46 -33.09
CA VAL A 413 2.85 4.15 -33.72
C VAL A 413 3.96 4.27 -34.76
N ASN A 414 4.97 3.39 -34.71
CA ASN A 414 6.01 3.29 -35.75
C ASN A 414 5.42 2.78 -37.07
#